data_AF-A0A1H8J1U3-F1
#
_entry.id   AF-A0A1H8J1U3-F1
#
_cell.length_a   1.000
_cell.length_b   1.000
_cell.length_c   1.000
_cell.angle_alpha   90.00
_cell.angle_beta   90.00
_cell.angle_gamma   90.00
#
_symmetry.space_group_name_H-M   'P 1'
#
loop_
_entity.id
_entity.type
_entity.pdbx_description
1 polymer ?
#
loop_
_entity_poly.entity_id
_entity_poly.type
_entity_poly.pdbx_seq_one_letter_code
_entity_poly.pdbx_strand_id
1 'polypeptide(L)'
;MFVQTVEESVSVLLSMRNAGRTGDKALVDIAPQITAVLAAVCGWAPEEVSGVFKLVRAGPVSLADTTFTYVIEFSITDQFRITP
;
A
#
# COMPACT_ATOMS: atom_id res chain seq x y z
N MET A 1 -2.78 25.52 22.10
CA MET A 1 -2.71 24.74 20.84
C MET A 1 -2.44 23.31 21.24
N PHE A 2 -3.35 22.39 20.89
CA PHE A 2 -3.16 20.96 21.15
C PHE A 2 -2.65 20.30 19.87
N VAL A 3 -1.67 19.40 20.00
CA VAL A 3 -1.07 18.66 18.88
C VAL A 3 -1.15 17.17 19.19
N GLN A 4 -1.74 16.40 18.28
CA GLN A 4 -1.84 14.94 18.37
C GLN A 4 -1.17 14.30 17.16
N THR A 5 -0.26 13.36 17.40
CA THR A 5 0.28 12.50 16.34
C THR A 5 -0.77 11.48 15.90
N VAL A 6 -0.94 11.35 14.59
CA VAL A 6 -1.79 10.34 13.97
C VAL A 6 -1.00 9.57 12.92
N GLU A 7 -1.47 8.36 12.60
CA GLU A 7 -0.99 7.59 11.46
C GLU A 7 -2.11 7.55 10.42
N GLU A 8 -1.83 8.06 9.24
CA GLU A 8 -2.72 7.95 8.09
C GLU A 8 -2.29 6.75 7.25
N SER A 9 -3.22 5.84 6.97
CA SER A 9 -2.96 4.65 6.16
C SER A 9 -3.57 4.77 4.76
N VAL A 10 -2.80 4.38 3.75
CA VAL A 10 -3.22 4.30 2.34
C VAL A 10 -2.98 2.88 1.82
N SER A 11 -3.99 2.28 1.21
CA SER A 11 -3.90 0.93 0.63
C SER A 11 -3.98 0.98 -0.90
N VAL A 12 -3.04 0.30 -1.55
CA VAL A 12 -3.03 0.07 -2.99
C VAL A 12 -3.49 -1.37 -3.26
N LEU A 13 -4.57 -1.53 -4.01
CA LEU A 13 -5.05 -2.83 -4.47
C LEU A 13 -4.62 -3.06 -5.92
N LEU A 14 -3.84 -4.10 -6.14
CA LEU A 14 -3.49 -4.58 -7.47
C LEU A 14 -4.37 -5.79 -7.80
N SER A 15 -5.14 -5.68 -8.88
CA SER A 15 -6.03 -6.75 -9.35
C SER A 15 -5.69 -7.13 -10.78
N MET A 16 -5.54 -8.43 -11.04
CA MET A 16 -5.36 -8.96 -12.38
C MET A 16 -6.27 -10.15 -12.62
N ARG A 17 -6.69 -10.34 -13.88
CA ARG A 17 -7.37 -11.57 -14.27
C ARG A 17 -6.36 -12.71 -14.31
N ASN A 18 -6.65 -13.77 -13.58
CA ASN A 18 -5.87 -15.01 -13.61
C ASN A 18 -6.71 -16.10 -14.27
N ALA A 19 -6.25 -16.60 -15.42
CA ALA A 19 -6.91 -17.69 -16.15
C ALA A 19 -6.42 -19.09 -15.72
N GLY A 20 -5.53 -19.18 -14.73
CA GLY A 20 -4.90 -20.43 -14.27
C GLY A 20 -5.18 -20.76 -12.81
N ARG A 21 -5.31 -22.06 -12.50
CA ARG A 21 -5.57 -22.59 -11.14
C ARG A 21 -4.43 -22.36 -10.13
N THR A 22 -3.25 -21.91 -10.55
CA THR A 22 -2.07 -21.82 -9.67
C THR A 22 -1.74 -20.37 -9.34
N GLY A 23 -1.90 -19.99 -8.07
CA GLY A 23 -1.61 -18.63 -7.57
C GLY A 23 -0.14 -18.20 -7.71
N ASP A 24 0.80 -19.15 -7.75
CA ASP A 24 2.23 -18.86 -7.91
C ASP A 24 2.54 -18.13 -9.22
N LYS A 25 1.85 -18.49 -10.32
CA LYS A 25 2.04 -17.80 -11.60
C LYS A 25 1.53 -16.37 -11.55
N ALA A 26 0.37 -16.14 -10.94
CA ALA A 26 -0.18 -14.78 -10.81
C ALA A 26 0.72 -13.90 -9.94
N LEU A 27 1.35 -14.45 -8.90
CA LEU A 27 2.31 -13.71 -8.08
C LEU A 27 3.57 -13.34 -8.87
N VAL A 28 4.09 -14.23 -9.72
CA VAL A 28 5.22 -13.94 -10.61
C VAL A 28 4.86 -12.85 -11.61
N ASP A 29 3.66 -12.92 -12.20
CA ASP A 29 3.21 -11.98 -13.22
C ASP A 29 2.98 -10.56 -12.68
N ILE A 30 2.52 -10.43 -11.42
CA ILE A 30 2.23 -9.14 -10.77
C ILE A 30 3.40 -8.57 -9.97
N ALA A 31 4.44 -9.37 -9.71
CA ALA A 31 5.62 -8.96 -8.95
C ALA A 31 6.26 -7.65 -9.47
N PRO A 32 6.41 -7.42 -10.79
CA PRO A 32 6.95 -6.16 -11.29
C PRO A 32 6.12 -4.94 -10.87
N GLN A 33 4.80 -5.04 -10.85
CA GLN A 33 3.89 -3.97 -10.44
C GLN A 33 3.96 -3.76 -8.93
N ILE A 34 4.05 -4.83 -8.14
CA ILE A 34 4.30 -4.73 -6.69
C ILE A 34 5.59 -3.94 -6.44
N THR A 35 6.70 -4.32 -7.09
CA THR A 35 7.98 -3.64 -6.94
C THR A 35 7.91 -2.19 -7.39
N ALA A 36 7.22 -1.88 -8.50
CA ALA A 36 7.06 -0.52 -8.98
C ALA A 36 6.31 0.37 -7.98
N VAL A 37 5.23 -0.13 -7.37
CA VAL A 37 4.47 0.61 -6.34
C VAL A 37 5.34 0.83 -5.10
N LEU A 38 6.03 -0.22 -4.62
CA LEU A 38 6.93 -0.09 -3.46
C LEU A 38 8.02 0.94 -3.72
N ALA A 39 8.65 0.92 -4.90
CA ALA A 39 9.72 1.85 -5.26
C ALA A 39 9.21 3.29 -5.40
N ALA A 40 7.96 3.49 -5.80
CA ALA A 40 7.36 4.81 -5.96
C ALA A 40 6.90 5.43 -4.63
N VAL A 41 6.43 4.60 -3.68
CA VAL A 41 5.76 5.07 -2.47
C VAL A 41 6.66 5.00 -1.23
N CYS A 42 7.46 3.93 -1.06
CA CYS A 42 8.29 3.79 0.13
C CYS A 42 9.32 4.92 0.23
N GLY A 43 9.36 5.59 1.38
CA GLY A 43 10.30 6.67 1.61
C GLY A 43 9.91 8.00 0.95
N TRP A 44 8.81 8.04 0.20
CA TRP A 44 8.25 9.29 -0.32
C TRP A 44 7.61 10.09 0.83
N ALA A 45 7.77 11.41 0.79
CA ALA A 45 7.14 12.33 1.73
C ALA A 45 6.51 13.51 0.95
N PRO A 46 5.27 13.90 1.28
CA PRO A 46 4.72 15.22 0.93
C PRO A 46 5.54 16.34 1.59
N GLU A 47 5.55 17.54 0.98
CA GLU A 47 6.32 18.68 1.48
C GLU A 47 5.84 19.18 2.86
N GLU A 48 4.58 18.95 3.22
CA GLU A 48 3.93 19.54 4.40
C GLU A 48 3.84 18.61 5.62
N VAL A 49 4.33 17.38 5.53
CA VAL A 49 4.23 16.39 6.62
C VAL A 49 5.60 15.99 7.16
N SER A 50 5.65 15.61 8.43
CA SER A 50 6.90 15.31 9.15
C SER A 50 7.38 13.86 8.99
N GLY A 51 6.84 13.10 8.04
CA GLY A 51 7.08 11.66 7.87
C GLY A 51 7.24 11.23 6.42
N VAL A 52 7.65 9.97 6.25
CA VAL A 52 7.66 9.28 4.95
C VAL A 52 6.62 8.16 4.97
N PHE A 53 6.09 7.80 3.80
CA PHE A 53 5.29 6.58 3.66
C PHE A 53 6.15 5.35 3.96
N LYS A 54 5.69 4.55 4.90
CA LYS A 54 6.30 3.29 5.34
C LYS A 54 5.42 2.14 4.91
N LEU A 55 6.03 1.03 4.50
CA LEU A 55 5.30 -0.21 4.23
C LEU A 55 4.81 -0.79 5.55
N VAL A 56 3.49 -0.98 5.69
CA VAL A 56 2.86 -1.65 6.83
C VAL A 56 2.71 -3.14 6.54
N ARG A 57 2.14 -3.48 5.39
CA ARG A 57 2.03 -4.87 4.92
C ARG A 57 1.90 -4.95 3.41
N ALA A 58 2.28 -6.10 2.87
CA ALA A 58 2.07 -6.46 1.47
C ALA A 58 1.72 -7.93 1.38
N GLY A 59 0.64 -8.28 0.68
CA GLY A 59 0.25 -9.68 0.55
C GLY A 59 -0.97 -9.94 -0.33
N PRO A 60 -1.16 -11.20 -0.78
CA PRO A 60 -2.37 -11.60 -1.46
C PRO A 60 -3.57 -11.52 -0.51
N VAL A 61 -4.68 -10.96 -0.98
CA VAL A 61 -5.93 -10.86 -0.20
C VAL A 61 -6.94 -11.90 -0.65
N SER A 62 -6.99 -12.18 -1.95
CA SER A 62 -7.95 -13.12 -2.50
C SER A 62 -7.46 -13.72 -3.82
N LEU A 63 -7.76 -15.01 -3.99
CA LEU A 63 -7.77 -15.72 -5.25
C LEU A 63 -9.23 -16.13 -5.49
N ALA A 64 -10.01 -15.25 -6.12
CA ALA A 64 -11.29 -15.66 -6.69
C ALA A 64 -11.02 -16.38 -8.03
N ASP A 65 -11.91 -17.27 -8.46
CA ASP A 65 -11.71 -18.20 -9.60
C ASP A 65 -11.13 -17.58 -10.89
N THR A 66 -11.24 -16.26 -11.06
CA THR A 66 -10.70 -15.53 -12.22
C THR A 66 -9.88 -14.28 -11.88
N THR A 67 -9.71 -13.94 -10.59
CA THR A 67 -9.06 -12.69 -10.18
C THR A 67 -8.11 -12.91 -9.03
N PHE A 68 -6.85 -12.51 -9.24
CA PHE A 68 -5.86 -12.40 -8.19
C PHE A 68 -5.82 -10.96 -7.67
N THR A 69 -5.95 -10.78 -6.37
CA THR A 69 -5.88 -9.47 -5.71
C THR A 69 -4.77 -9.45 -4.68
N TYR A 70 -3.92 -8.43 -4.77
CA TYR A 70 -2.81 -8.17 -3.87
C TYR A 70 -2.99 -6.79 -3.23
N VAL A 71 -2.79 -6.68 -1.90
CA VAL A 71 -2.85 -5.42 -1.18
C VAL A 71 -1.45 -5.01 -0.75
N ILE A 72 -1.16 -3.71 -0.87
CA ILE A 72 0.01 -3.06 -0.31
C ILE A 72 -0.51 -1.92 0.55
N GLU A 73 -0.26 -1.98 1.85
CA GLU A 73 -0.69 -0.96 2.80
C GLU A 73 0.52 -0.16 3.26
N PHE A 74 0.38 1.16 3.18
CA PHE A 74 1.36 2.13 3.63
C PHE A 74 0.77 2.97 4.75
N SER A 75 1.63 3.50 5.62
CA SER A 75 1.25 4.54 6.56
C SER A 75 2.23 5.70 6.55
N ILE A 76 1.74 6.89 6.89
CA ILE A 76 2.55 8.07 7.10
C ILE A 76 2.17 8.73 8.43
N THR A 77 3.19 9.17 9.15
CA THR A 77 3.02 9.90 10.41
C THR A 77 2.64 11.35 10.11
N ASP A 78 1.51 11.79 10.66
CA ASP A 78 1.02 13.16 10.52
C ASP A 78 0.63 13.75 11.90
N GLN A 79 0.25 15.02 11.92
CA GLN A 79 -0.10 15.78 13.12
C GLN A 79 -1.43 16.52 12.94
N PHE A 80 -2.39 16.27 13.84
CA PHE A 80 -3.54 17.16 13.98
C PHE A 80 -3.18 18.31 14.90
N ARG A 81 -3.33 19.54 14.37
CA ARG A 81 -3.15 20.79 15.12
C ARG A 81 -4.52 21.42 15.36
N ILE A 82 -4.96 21.45 16.61
CA ILE A 82 -6.24 22.05 16.99
C ILE A 82 -5.98 23.44 17.60
N THR A 83 -6.42 24.48 16.88
CA THR A 83 -6.45 25.87 17.34
C THR A 83 -7.89 26.28 17.65
N PRO A 84 -8.18 26.92 18.80
CA PRO A 84 -9.52 27.40 19.14
C PRO A 84 -10.06 28.44 18.17
#